data_AF-A0A7S4CD30-F1
#
_entry.id   AF-A0A7S4CD30-F1
#
_cell.length_a   1.000
_cell.length_b   1.000
_cell.length_c   1.000
_cell.angle_alpha   90.00
_cell.angle_beta   90.00
_cell.angle_gamma   90.00
#
_symmetry.space_group_name_H-M   'P 1'
#
loop_
_entity.id
_entity.type
_entity.pdbx_description
1 polymer ?
#
loop_
_entity_poly.entity_id
_entity_poly.type
_entity_poly.pdbx_seq_one_letter_code
_entity_poly.pdbx_strand_id
1 'polypeptide(L)'
;PDLRHASLGPFGRLDRDTTGLLLIGSDGGLGTLLTDPGCPVQKVYLVTLRPGFELAADAEARVKAGLVLPDGTRCRPALLEVAAVGPPVVVRLTVHEGFY
;
A
#
# COMPACT_ATOMS: atom_id res chain seq x y z
N PRO A 1 26.71 20.56 -0.69
CA PRO A 1 25.57 21.51 -0.75
C PRO A 1 24.81 21.50 0.59
N ASP A 2 24.67 22.66 1.24
CA ASP A 2 23.85 22.77 2.46
C ASP A 2 22.38 22.50 2.12
N LEU A 3 21.81 21.47 2.74
CA LEU A 3 20.39 21.15 2.60
C LEU A 3 19.58 22.19 3.36
N ARG A 4 18.80 23.00 2.63
CA ARG A 4 17.96 24.08 3.18
C ARG A 4 16.95 23.62 4.25
N HIS A 5 16.64 22.31 4.30
CA HIS A 5 15.70 21.71 5.25
C HIS A 5 16.19 20.34 5.72
N ALA A 6 17.33 20.29 6.40
CA ALA A 6 17.95 19.04 6.87
C ALA A 6 17.06 18.21 7.83
N SER A 7 16.02 18.82 8.42
CA SER A 7 15.07 18.15 9.32
C SER A 7 13.88 17.48 8.64
N LEU A 8 13.69 17.67 7.33
CA LEU A 8 12.60 17.02 6.60
C LEU A 8 12.97 15.58 6.23
N GLY A 9 12.08 14.64 6.56
CA GLY A 9 12.19 13.24 6.20
C GLY A 9 10.88 12.68 5.64
N PRO A 10 10.94 11.61 4.84
CA PRO A 10 9.75 10.93 4.37
C PRO A 10 9.09 10.14 5.52
N PHE A 11 7.76 10.21 5.59
CA PHE A 11 6.96 9.36 6.47
C PHE A 11 6.62 8.08 5.72
N GLY A 12 7.55 7.14 5.75
CA GLY A 12 7.44 5.85 5.07
C GLY A 12 8.21 5.82 3.75
N ARG A 13 7.89 4.83 2.92
CA ARG A 13 8.57 4.58 1.65
C ARG A 13 7.57 4.24 0.57
N LEU A 14 7.95 4.59 -0.66
CA LEU A 14 7.28 4.17 -1.88
C LEU A 14 8.32 3.44 -2.74
N ASP A 15 7.92 2.34 -3.36
CA ASP A 15 8.82 1.61 -4.26
C ASP A 15 9.14 2.44 -5.50
N ARG A 16 10.30 2.17 -6.10
CA ARG A 16 10.84 2.98 -7.21
C ARG A 16 9.89 3.02 -8.42
N ASP A 17 9.20 1.93 -8.68
CA ASP A 17 8.26 1.75 -9.78
C ASP A 17 6.81 2.09 -9.40
N THR A 18 6.57 2.51 -8.15
CA THR A 18 5.28 2.96 -7.68
C THR A 18 5.18 4.49 -7.74
N THR A 19 3.99 5.00 -8.02
CA THR A 19 3.67 6.44 -7.96
C THR A 19 2.59 6.68 -6.93
N GLY A 20 2.53 7.90 -6.37
CA GLY A 20 1.46 8.26 -5.46
C GLY A 20 1.90 9.22 -4.37
N LEU A 21 1.16 9.16 -3.26
CA LEU A 21 1.33 10.05 -2.12
C LEU A 21 2.52 9.59 -1.25
N LEU A 22 3.49 10.47 -1.06
CA LEU A 22 4.52 10.35 -0.03
C LEU A 22 4.49 11.60 0.84
N LEU A 23 4.24 11.42 2.13
CA LEU A 23 4.24 12.53 3.08
C LEU A 23 5.67 12.84 3.53
N ILE A 24 5.99 14.13 3.62
CA ILE A 24 7.30 14.62 4.04
C ILE A 24 7.08 15.63 5.17
N GLY A 25 7.80 15.46 6.27
CA GLY A 25 7.67 16.34 7.43
C GLY A 25 8.86 16.23 8.37
N SER A 26 8.85 17.08 9.39
CA SER A 26 9.89 17.12 10.44
C SER A 26 9.41 16.62 11.80
N ASP A 27 8.11 16.30 11.93
CA ASP A 27 7.54 15.74 13.15
C ASP A 27 7.79 14.22 13.19
N GLY A 28 8.79 13.81 13.97
CA GLY A 28 9.14 12.40 14.13
C GLY A 28 8.01 11.56 14.76
N GLY A 29 7.20 12.14 15.65
CA GLY A 29 6.08 11.44 16.29
C GLY A 29 4.99 11.11 15.28
N LEU A 30 4.64 12.07 14.42
CA LEU A 30 3.71 11.85 13.31
C LEU A 30 4.27 10.83 12.31
N GLY A 31 5.56 10.92 11.98
CA GLY A 31 6.23 9.96 11.11
C GLY A 31 6.14 8.53 11.64
N THR A 32 6.44 8.32 12.93
CA THR A 32 6.29 7.02 13.58
C THR A 32 4.84 6.54 13.55
N LEU A 33 3.87 7.40 13.91
CA LEU A 33 2.45 7.03 13.91
C LEU A 33 1.96 6.53 12.54
N LEU A 34 2.38 7.17 11.45
CA LEU A 34 1.94 6.83 10.09
C LEU A 34 2.61 5.55 9.53
N THR A 35 3.79 5.21 10.06
CA THR A 35 4.63 4.11 9.55
C THR A 35 4.63 2.87 10.43
N ASP A 36 4.22 2.98 11.69
CA ASP A 36 4.16 1.86 12.63
C ASP A 36 3.12 0.82 12.15
N PRO A 37 3.51 -0.45 11.96
CA PRO A 37 2.62 -1.52 11.49
C PRO A 37 1.56 -1.95 12.53
N GLY A 38 1.72 -1.58 13.79
CA GLY A 38 0.72 -1.73 14.84
C GLY A 38 -0.34 -0.63 14.83
N CYS A 39 -0.10 0.49 14.15
CA CYS A 39 -1.05 1.59 14.07
C CYS A 39 -2.11 1.33 12.99
N PRO A 40 -3.41 1.59 13.24
CA PRO A 40 -4.48 1.26 12.30
C PRO A 40 -4.56 2.17 11.06
N VAL A 41 -3.53 2.97 10.76
CA VAL A 41 -3.53 3.91 9.64
C VAL A 41 -3.61 3.16 8.31
N GLN A 42 -4.71 3.38 7.61
CA GLN A 42 -4.99 2.79 6.31
C GLN A 42 -4.16 3.43 5.20
N LYS A 43 -3.68 2.58 4.30
CA LYS A 43 -2.98 2.98 3.07
C LYS A 43 -3.81 2.46 1.91
N VAL A 44 -4.19 3.35 1.01
CA VAL A 44 -5.09 3.04 -0.12
C VAL A 44 -4.31 3.16 -1.42
N TYR A 45 -4.30 2.10 -2.20
CA TYR A 45 -3.61 1.99 -3.47
C TYR A 45 -4.60 1.78 -4.61
N LEU A 46 -4.33 2.38 -5.76
CA LEU A 46 -4.92 1.97 -7.03
C LEU A 46 -3.93 1.06 -7.73
N VAL A 47 -4.34 -0.18 -7.95
CA VAL A 47 -3.50 -1.22 -8.55
C VAL A 47 -4.06 -1.57 -9.91
N THR A 48 -3.27 -1.32 -10.94
CA THR A 48 -3.57 -1.71 -12.32
C THR A 48 -3.00 -3.10 -12.59
N LEU A 49 -3.84 -4.05 -12.96
CA LEU A 49 -3.40 -5.40 -13.30
C LEU A 49 -2.62 -5.36 -14.63
N ARG A 50 -1.62 -6.24 -14.74
CA ARG A 50 -0.88 -6.43 -15.99
C ARG A 50 -1.81 -6.91 -17.11
N PRO A 51 -1.56 -6.54 -18.38
CA PRO A 51 -2.33 -7.06 -19.51
C PRO A 51 -2.38 -8.60 -19.52
N GLY A 52 -3.56 -9.15 -19.78
CA GLY A 52 -3.80 -10.60 -19.79
C GLY A 52 -4.01 -11.23 -18.41
N PHE A 53 -3.92 -10.47 -17.32
CA PHE A 53 -4.31 -10.93 -15.99
C PHE A 53 -5.75 -10.50 -15.69
N GLU A 54 -6.56 -11.46 -15.27
CA GLU A 54 -7.90 -11.23 -14.76
C GLU A 54 -7.91 -11.29 -13.23
N LEU A 55 -8.82 -10.55 -12.62
CA LEU A 55 -9.07 -10.65 -11.19
C LEU A 55 -9.83 -11.95 -10.92
N ALA A 56 -9.34 -12.77 -9.98
CA ALA A 56 -10.06 -13.98 -9.58
C ALA A 56 -11.44 -13.63 -9.00
N ALA A 57 -12.45 -14.45 -9.30
CA ALA A 57 -13.83 -14.20 -8.86
C ALA A 57 -13.98 -14.15 -7.32
N ASP A 58 -13.08 -14.81 -6.59
CA ASP A 58 -13.05 -14.85 -5.13
C ASP A 58 -11.98 -13.92 -4.52
N ALA A 59 -11.36 -13.04 -5.32
CA ALA A 59 -10.25 -12.20 -4.89
C ALA A 59 -10.61 -11.33 -3.67
N GLU A 60 -11.77 -10.68 -3.68
CA GLU A 60 -12.23 -9.85 -2.56
C GLU A 60 -12.34 -10.65 -1.26
N ALA A 61 -12.94 -11.84 -1.31
CA ALA A 61 -13.09 -12.72 -0.16
C ALA A 61 -11.74 -13.19 0.39
N ARG A 62 -10.81 -13.54 -0.51
CA ARG A 62 -9.45 -13.99 -0.14
C ARG A 62 -8.64 -12.86 0.50
N VAL A 63 -8.67 -11.66 -0.07
CA VAL A 63 -7.98 -10.49 0.50
C VAL A 63 -8.58 -10.11 1.87
N LYS A 64 -9.90 -10.22 2.02
CA LYS A 64 -10.59 -9.98 3.30
C LYS A 64 -10.26 -11.02 4.37
N ALA A 65 -9.94 -12.25 3.99
CA ALA A 65 -9.51 -13.28 4.93
C ALA A 65 -8.03 -13.14 5.36
N GLY A 66 -7.24 -12.35 4.62
CA GLY A 66 -5.78 -12.36 4.71
C GLY A 66 -5.18 -13.42 3.79
N LEU A 67 -4.03 -13.10 3.18
CA LEU A 67 -3.34 -13.94 2.22
C LEU A 67 -2.05 -14.51 2.83
N VAL A 68 -1.62 -15.65 2.31
CA VAL A 68 -0.25 -16.15 2.54
C VAL A 68 0.51 -16.00 1.23
N LEU A 69 1.57 -15.19 1.26
CA LEU A 69 2.44 -14.97 0.11
C LEU A 69 3.34 -16.19 -0.14
N PRO A 70 3.94 -16.31 -1.35
CA PRO A 70 4.76 -17.48 -1.71
C PRO A 70 5.98 -17.71 -0.81
N ASP A 71 6.47 -16.66 -0.15
CA ASP A 71 7.59 -16.70 0.81
C ASP A 71 7.15 -17.12 2.23
N GLY A 72 5.85 -17.38 2.44
CA GLY A 72 5.27 -17.74 3.72
C GLY A 72 4.79 -16.55 4.57
N THR A 73 4.96 -15.32 4.08
CA THR A 73 4.49 -14.11 4.78
C THR A 73 2.97 -14.13 4.89
N ARG A 74 2.46 -13.98 6.11
CA ARG A 74 1.01 -13.92 6.41
C ARG A 74 0.54 -12.47 6.45
N CYS A 75 -0.21 -12.07 5.44
CA CYS A 75 -0.83 -10.75 5.38
C CYS A 75 -2.06 -10.69 6.29
N ARG A 76 -2.26 -9.55 6.93
CA ARG A 76 -3.50 -9.23 7.63
C ARG A 76 -4.67 -9.09 6.66
N PRO A 77 -5.92 -9.24 7.16
CA PRO A 77 -7.12 -8.86 6.43
C PRO A 77 -7.01 -7.46 5.80
N ALA A 78 -7.39 -7.36 4.53
CA ALA A 78 -7.39 -6.11 3.77
C ALA A 78 -8.69 -5.96 2.97
N LEU A 79 -8.91 -4.80 2.37
CA LEU A 79 -10.07 -4.55 1.50
C LEU A 79 -9.61 -4.43 0.06
N LEU A 80 -10.31 -5.13 -0.84
CA LEU A 80 -10.14 -5.01 -2.28
C LEU A 80 -11.50 -4.66 -2.88
N GLU A 81 -11.52 -3.66 -3.75
CA GLU A 81 -12.72 -3.22 -4.46
C GLU A 81 -12.37 -2.99 -5.93
N VAL A 82 -13.21 -3.45 -6.84
CA VAL A 82 -13.02 -3.20 -8.27
C VAL A 82 -13.32 -1.74 -8.60
N ALA A 83 -12.31 -1.02 -9.10
CA ALA A 83 -12.42 0.39 -9.49
C ALA A 83 -12.72 0.57 -10.99
N ALA A 84 -12.22 -0.33 -11.83
CA ALA A 84 -12.54 -0.37 -13.26
C ALA A 84 -12.45 -1.80 -13.81
N VAL A 85 -13.44 -2.17 -14.62
CA VAL A 85 -13.50 -3.45 -15.36
C VAL A 85 -13.07 -3.20 -16.80
N GLY A 86 -12.30 -4.13 -17.39
CA GLY A 86 -11.81 -4.05 -18.76
C GLY A 86 -10.28 -4.14 -18.83
N PRO A 87 -9.65 -3.92 -20.00
CA PRO A 87 -8.21 -3.82 -20.12
C PRO A 87 -7.73 -2.35 -19.98
N PRO A 88 -7.02 -1.97 -18.89
CA PRO A 88 -6.63 -2.81 -17.76
C PRO A 88 -7.68 -2.83 -16.63
N VAL A 89 -7.68 -3.93 -15.87
CA VAL A 89 -8.49 -4.04 -14.65
C VAL A 89 -7.79 -3.21 -13.58
N VAL A 90 -8.55 -2.35 -12.90
CA VAL A 90 -8.03 -1.53 -11.80
C VAL A 90 -8.78 -1.88 -10.53
N VAL A 91 -8.04 -2.11 -9.45
CA VAL A 91 -8.59 -2.36 -8.12
C VAL A 91 -8.11 -1.32 -7.13
N ARG A 92 -8.97 -0.98 -6.17
CA ARG A 92 -8.61 -0.21 -4.99
C ARG A 92 -8.27 -1.19 -3.87
N LEU A 93 -7.03 -1.16 -3.39
CA LEU A 93 -6.53 -2.01 -2.33
C LEU A 93 -6.29 -1.16 -1.08
N THR A 94 -6.95 -1.48 0.03
CA THR A 94 -6.76 -0.82 1.32
C THR A 94 -6.09 -1.78 2.29
N VAL A 95 -4.90 -1.41 2.75
CA VAL A 95 -4.10 -2.21 3.70
C VAL A 95 -3.83 -1.42 4.97
N HIS A 96 -3.68 -2.15 6.08
CA HIS A 96 -3.31 -1.58 7.38
C HIS A 96 -1.82 -1.76 7.70
N GLU A 97 -1.11 -2.54 6.89
CA GLU A 97 0.30 -2.85 7.06
C GLU A 97 1.09 -2.45 5.80
N GLY A 98 2.37 -2.13 5.99
CA GLY A 98 3.33 -1.97 4.90
C GLY A 98 4.44 -3.02 5.06
N PHE A 99 4.30 -4.16 4.40
CA PHE A 99 5.38 -5.13 4.27
C PHE A 99 6.24 -4.80 3.03
N TYR A 100 7.51 -5.21 3.07
CA TYR A 100 8.43 -5.19 1.93
C TYR A 100 8.31 -6.47 1.12
#